data_AF-A0AA52HBS7-F1
#
_entry.id   AF-A0AA52HBS7-F1
#
_cell.length_a   1.000
_cell.length_b   1.000
_cell.length_c   1.000
_cell.angle_alpha   90.00
_cell.angle_beta   90.00
_cell.angle_gamma   90.00
#
_symmetry.space_group_name_H-M   'P 1'
#
loop_
_entity.id
_entity.type
_entity.pdbx_description
1 polymer ?
#
loop_
_entity_poly.entity_id
_entity_poly.type
_entity_poly.pdbx_seq_one_letter_code
_entity_poly.pdbx_strand_id
1 'polypeptide(L)' 'MSTITKVISGAIFLGLIIGAVVLMTTDIPAPESKVSKTLSNDRFPG' A
#
# COMPACT_ATOMS: atom_id res chain seq x y z
N MET A 1 -6.72 21.63 -21.18
CA MET A 1 -6.21 21.43 -19.80
C MET A 1 -5.53 22.71 -19.34
N SER A 2 -5.89 23.22 -18.17
CA SER A 2 -5.24 24.42 -17.61
C SER A 2 -3.84 24.08 -17.09
N THR A 3 -2.97 25.10 -16.99
CA THR A 3 -1.62 24.97 -16.41
C THR A 3 -1.68 24.39 -14.99
N ILE A 4 -2.71 24.75 -14.22
CA ILE A 4 -2.94 24.25 -12.86
C ILE A 4 -3.18 22.74 -12.88
N THR A 5 -4.01 22.23 -13.80
CA THR A 5 -4.25 20.79 -13.93
C THR A 5 -2.98 20.01 -14.29
N LYS A 6 -2.10 20.60 -15.13
CA LYS A 6 -0.80 19.99 -15.47
C LYS A 6 0.16 19.93 -14.28
N VAL A 7 0.20 20.99 -13.47
CA VAL A 7 1.05 21.03 -12.27
C VAL A 7 0.56 20.01 -11.23
N ILE A 8 -0.75 19.94 -10.99
CA ILE A 8 -1.34 19.01 -10.02
C ILE A 8 -1.09 17.56 -10.46
N SER A 9 -1.35 17.23 -11.73
CA SER A 9 -1.10 15.88 -12.25
C SER A 9 0.39 15.50 -12.21
N GLY A 10 1.29 16.43 -12.52
CA GLY A 10 2.73 16.21 -12.40
C GLY A 10 3.17 15.95 -10.95
N ALA A 11 2.64 16.70 -9.99
CA ALA A 11 2.95 16.52 -8.57
C ALA A 11 2.46 15.17 -8.03
N ILE A 12 1.25 14.75 -8.41
CA ILE A 12 0.70 13.43 -8.04
C ILE A 12 1.56 12.31 -8.63
N PHE A 13 1.91 12.40 -9.92
CA PHE A 13 2.75 11.40 -10.58
C PHE A 13 4.12 11.28 -9.92
N LEU A 14 4.75 12.42 -9.60
CA LEU A 14 6.04 12.43 -8.91
C LEU A 14 5.94 11.82 -7.50
N GLY A 15 4.87 12.12 -6.77
CA GLY A 15 4.60 11.53 -5.45
C GLY A 15 4.44 10.01 -5.50
N LEU A 16 3.77 9.48 -6.53
CA LEU A 16 3.63 8.03 -6.74
C LEU A 16 4.99 7.37 -7.00
N ILE A 17 5.86 7.97 -7.81
CA ILE A 17 7.20 7.44 -8.08
C ILE A 17 8.02 7.41 -6.78
N ILE A 18 8.05 8.52 -6.04
CA ILE A 18 8.80 8.60 -4.78
C ILE A 18 8.26 7.59 -3.77
N GLY A 19 6.94 7.49 -3.62
CA GLY A 19 6.31 6.52 -2.74
C GLY A 19 6.65 5.07 -3.12
N ALA A 20 6.63 4.74 -4.42
CA ALA A 20 7.00 3.42 -4.89
C ALA A 20 8.47 3.09 -4.59
N VAL A 21 9.40 4.03 -4.83
CA VAL A 21 10.82 3.84 -4.51
C VAL A 21 11.01 3.62 -3.02
N VAL A 22 10.38 4.45 -2.18
CA VAL A 22 10.46 4.29 -0.72
C VAL A 22 9.98 2.90 -0.30
N LEU A 23 8.81 2.47 -0.77
CA LEU A 23 8.27 1.13 -0.46
C LEU A 23 9.19 -0.01 -0.93
N MET A 24 9.94 0.18 -2.01
CA MET A 24 10.91 -0.80 -2.50
C MET A 24 12.22 -0.79 -1.71
N THR A 25 12.64 0.36 -1.18
CA THR A 25 13.94 0.51 -0.52
C THR A 25 13.88 0.45 0.99
N THR A 26 12.72 0.73 1.60
CA THR A 26 12.55 0.60 3.05
C THR A 26 12.08 -0.81 3.36
N ASP A 27 12.87 -1.54 4.14
CA ASP A 27 12.44 -2.79 4.75
C ASP A 27 11.29 -2.48 5.71
N ILE A 28 10.06 -2.68 5.24
CA ILE A 28 8.88 -2.61 6.09
C ILE A 28 8.92 -3.87 6.96
N PRO A 29 9.14 -3.75 8.28
CA PRO A 29 9.21 -4.92 9.15
C PRO A 29 7.90 -5.70 9.01
N ALA A 30 8.00 -6.98 8.67
CA ALA A 30 6.86 -7.87 8.69
C ALA A 30 6.26 -7.85 10.11
N PRO A 31 4.93 -7.85 10.26
CA PRO A 31 4.30 -7.88 11.57
C PRO A 31 4.85 -9.06 12.38
N GLU A 32 5.39 -8.78 13.57
CA GLU A 32 6.03 -9.77 14.45
C GLU A 32 5.04 -10.84 14.92
N SER A 33 3.74 -10.49 14.94
CA SER A 33 2.68 -11.43 15.16
C SER A 33 2.41 -12.21 13.88
N LYS A 34 2.64 -13.53 13.92
CA LYS A 34 2.04 -14.45 12.96
C LYS A 34 0.52 -14.26 13.08
N VAL A 35 -0.07 -13.52 12.15
CA VAL A 35 -1.52 -13.40 12.05
C VAL A 35 -2.02 -14.81 11.76
N SER A 36 -2.48 -15.49 12.81
CA SER A 36 -3.16 -16.76 12.69
C SER A 36 -4.41 -16.50 11.87
N LYS A 37 -4.32 -16.74 10.57
CA LYS A 37 -5.49 -16.86 9.68
C LYS A 37 -6.16 -18.20 9.99
N THR A 38 -6.58 -18.40 11.24
CA THR A 38 -7.58 -19.42 11.53
C THR A 38 -8.85 -18.92 10.87
N LEU A 39 -9.26 -19.59 9.78
CA LEU A 39 -10.65 -19.50 9.36
C LEU A 39 -11.48 -19.70 10.62
N SER A 40 -12.32 -18.73 10.98
CA SER A 40 -13.26 -18.93 12.08
C SER A 40 -14.02 -20.21 11.76
N ASN A 41 -13.90 -21.22 12.63
CA ASN A 41 -14.46 -22.55 12.40
C ASN A 41 -16.00 -22.53 12.39
N ASP A 42 -16.62 -21.35 12.55
CA ASP A 42 -18.06 -21.10 12.46
C ASP A 42 -18.68 -21.50 11.11
N ARG A 43 -17.88 -21.74 10.07
CA ARG A 43 -18.36 -22.14 8.73
C ARG A 43 -18.38 -23.66 8.47
N PHE A 44 -17.84 -24.48 9.36
CA PHE A 44 -17.83 -25.94 9.20
C PHE A 44 -18.36 -26.61 10.48
N PRO A 45 -19.69 -26.74 10.64
CA PRO A 45 -20.27 -27.53 11.73
C PRO A 45 -19.88 -29.01 11.56
N GLY A 46 -19.32 -29.60 12.62
CA GLY A 46 -19.01 -31.02 12.72
C GLY A 46 -20.22 -31.90 13.03
#